data_AF-A0A955C3G3-F1
#
_entry.id   AF-A0A955C3G3-F1
#
_cell.length_a   1.000
_cell.length_b   1.000
_cell.length_c   1.000
_cell.angle_alpha   90.00
_cell.angle_beta   90.00
_cell.angle_gamma   90.00
#
_symmetry.space_group_name_H-M   'P 1'
#
loop_
_entity.id
_entity.type
_entity.pdbx_description
1 polymer ?
#
loop_
_entity_poly.entity_id
_entity_poly.type
_entity_poly.pdbx_seq_one_letter_code
_entity_poly.pdbx_strand_id
1 'polypeptide(L)'
;MFRPLGDAALRIWRRSLAGNYDVNNTILVASSGRGGSTWLGELVGTIAGYVILTEPLHLRHNPEIASLGFEWETYVPPDASDPDKFEYLSDVVNGRNISSRIVSSKHVHWSDFRNFRGFVVKFTRANMLLGWFLRQMPLRTLFMIRHPCAVVLSQLRHRAWDGMTKESWPL
;
A
#
# COMPACT_ATOMS: atom_id res chain seq x y z
N MET A 1 -8.47 -17.54 10.81
CA MET A 1 -9.77 -18.14 10.43
C MET A 1 -10.93 -17.29 10.96
N PHE A 2 -10.97 -15.98 10.62
CA PHE A 2 -12.05 -15.02 10.98
C PHE A 2 -12.27 -13.95 9.88
N ARG A 3 -11.68 -14.16 8.70
CA ARG A 3 -11.64 -13.21 7.58
C ARG A 3 -13.01 -12.74 7.05
N PRO A 4 -14.01 -13.62 6.84
CA PRO A 4 -15.26 -13.19 6.18
C PRO A 4 -16.09 -12.21 7.03
N LEU A 5 -16.04 -12.33 8.37
CA LEU A 5 -16.73 -11.39 9.26
C LEU A 5 -16.05 -10.01 9.28
N GLY A 6 -14.72 -9.99 9.33
CA GLY A 6 -13.94 -8.76 9.23
C GLY A 6 -14.15 -8.03 7.90
N ASP A 7 -14.15 -8.77 6.78
CA ASP A 7 -14.41 -8.20 5.46
C ASP A 7 -15.85 -7.70 5.30
N ALA A 8 -16.83 -8.36 5.93
CA ALA A 8 -18.21 -7.87 5.96
C ALA A 8 -18.34 -6.55 6.73
N ALA A 9 -17.70 -6.44 7.90
CA ALA A 9 -17.68 -5.20 8.68
C ALA A 9 -16.98 -4.07 7.92
N LEU A 10 -15.82 -4.36 7.31
CA LEU A 10 -15.10 -3.40 6.46
C LEU A 10 -15.93 -2.95 5.26
N ARG A 11 -16.71 -3.84 4.64
CA ARG A 11 -17.64 -3.47 3.56
C ARG A 11 -18.74 -2.51 4.02
N ILE A 12 -19.29 -2.70 5.21
CA ILE A 12 -20.31 -1.80 5.77
C ILE A 12 -19.68 -0.44 6.05
N TRP A 13 -18.53 -0.43 6.73
CA TRP A 13 -17.79 0.79 7.00
C TRP A 13 -17.40 1.53 5.71
N ARG A 14 -16.87 0.81 4.71
CA ARG A 14 -16.59 1.35 3.37
C ARG A 14 -17.78 2.09 2.77
N ARG A 15 -18.98 1.50 2.86
CA ARG A 15 -20.20 2.13 2.31
C ARG A 15 -20.52 3.44 3.02
N SER A 16 -20.23 3.57 4.32
CA SER A 16 -20.38 4.84 5.04
C SER A 16 -19.36 5.90 4.63
N LEU A 17 -18.20 5.49 4.12
CA LEU A 17 -17.17 6.40 3.58
C LEU A 17 -17.40 6.79 2.12
N ALA A 18 -18.07 5.92 1.35
CA ALA A 18 -18.30 6.09 -0.08
C ALA A 18 -19.14 7.36 -0.36
N GLY A 19 -18.49 8.40 -0.90
CA GLY A 19 -19.10 9.67 -1.28
C GLY A 19 -18.62 10.88 -0.49
N ASN A 20 -18.06 10.69 0.70
CA ASN A 20 -17.68 11.80 1.60
C ASN A 20 -16.19 11.82 1.98
N TYR A 21 -15.41 10.79 1.61
CA TYR A 21 -13.98 10.78 1.89
C TYR A 21 -13.19 11.71 0.95
N ASP A 22 -12.49 12.68 1.51
CA ASP A 22 -11.53 13.51 0.77
C ASP A 22 -10.17 12.80 0.69
N VAL A 23 -9.79 12.42 -0.53
CA VAL A 23 -8.53 11.74 -0.84
C VAL A 23 -7.29 12.54 -0.43
N ASN A 24 -7.40 13.87 -0.27
CA ASN A 24 -6.30 14.71 0.22
C ASN A 24 -5.89 14.40 1.66
N ASN A 25 -6.72 13.67 2.41
CA ASN A 25 -6.37 13.16 3.72
C ASN A 25 -5.55 11.86 3.67
N THR A 26 -5.42 11.23 2.51
CA THR A 26 -4.58 10.03 2.34
C THR A 26 -3.10 10.42 2.33
N ILE A 27 -2.31 9.72 3.14
CA ILE A 27 -0.85 9.80 3.17
C ILE A 27 -0.31 8.55 2.49
N LEU A 28 0.38 8.72 1.37
CA LEU A 28 1.07 7.65 0.68
C LEU A 28 2.49 7.52 1.22
N VAL A 29 2.90 6.33 1.64
CA VAL A 29 4.27 6.03 2.08
C VAL A 29 4.87 5.00 1.12
N ALA A 30 5.86 5.40 0.33
CA ALA A 30 6.56 4.52 -0.60
C ALA A 30 8.02 4.35 -0.21
N SER A 31 8.55 3.14 -0.35
CA SER A 31 9.96 2.83 -0.16
C SER A 31 10.31 1.52 -0.82
N SER A 32 11.59 1.15 -0.86
CA SER A 32 11.98 -0.23 -1.18
C SER A 32 11.64 -1.19 -0.03
N GLY A 33 11.54 -2.49 -0.34
CA GLY A 33 11.54 -3.52 0.69
C GLY A 33 12.79 -3.38 1.58
N ARG A 34 12.59 -3.29 2.90
CA ARG A 34 13.63 -3.00 3.93
C ARG A 34 14.15 -1.55 3.98
N GLY A 35 13.53 -0.64 3.23
CA GLY A 35 13.85 0.79 3.20
C GLY A 35 13.40 1.61 4.43
N GLY A 36 12.58 1.02 5.31
CA GLY A 36 12.15 1.65 6.58
C GLY A 36 10.68 2.09 6.61
N SER A 37 9.93 1.88 5.52
CA SER A 37 8.51 2.25 5.43
C SER A 37 7.60 1.60 6.47
N THR A 38 7.96 0.42 7.00
CA THR A 38 7.21 -0.20 8.11
C THR A 38 7.34 0.62 9.40
N TRP A 39 8.55 1.06 9.75
CA TRP A 39 8.78 1.88 10.96
C TRP A 39 8.03 3.22 10.86
N LEU A 40 8.14 3.90 9.72
CA LEU A 40 7.42 5.14 9.51
C LEU A 40 5.90 4.91 9.49
N GLY A 41 5.44 3.86 8.81
CA GLY A 41 4.02 3.50 8.77
C GLY A 41 3.45 3.24 10.15
N GLU A 42 4.16 2.51 11.01
CA GLU A 42 3.76 2.25 12.40
C GLU A 42 3.74 3.55 13.23
N LEU A 43 4.71 4.47 13.04
CA LEU A 43 4.70 5.79 13.69
C LEU A 43 3.50 6.64 13.25
N VAL A 44 3.24 6.74 11.94
CA VAL A 44 2.08 7.50 11.43
C VAL A 44 0.77 6.82 11.87
N GLY A 45 0.77 5.50 12.00
CA GLY A 45 -0.34 4.72 12.54
C GLY A 45 -0.73 5.03 13.98
N THR A 46 0.13 5.70 14.76
CA THR A 46 -0.24 6.13 16.11
C THR A 46 -1.08 7.40 16.11
N ILE A 47 -1.27 8.06 14.96
CA ILE A 47 -2.12 9.24 14.84
C ILE A 47 -3.58 8.80 14.85
N ALA A 48 -4.32 9.23 15.87
CA ALA A 48 -5.75 8.89 16.02
C ALA A 48 -6.56 9.21 14.75
N GLY A 49 -7.41 8.27 14.35
CA GLY A 49 -8.27 8.41 13.17
C GLY A 49 -7.61 8.05 11.83
N TYR A 50 -6.34 7.62 11.83
CA TYR A 50 -5.69 7.11 10.63
C TYR A 50 -5.69 5.59 10.59
N VAL A 51 -6.05 5.02 9.44
CA VAL A 51 -6.05 3.57 9.21
C VAL A 51 -4.96 3.20 8.20
N ILE A 52 -4.08 2.27 8.56
CA ILE A 52 -2.99 1.83 7.67
C ILE A 52 -3.50 0.78 6.68
N LEU A 53 -3.27 1.02 5.38
CA LEU A 53 -3.35 0.03 4.31
C LEU A 53 -1.94 -0.42 3.94
N THR A 54 -1.60 -1.67 4.25
CA THR A 54 -0.27 -2.26 4.11
C THR A 54 -0.15 -3.05 2.81
N GLU A 55 0.78 -2.62 1.97
CA GLU A 55 1.24 -3.28 0.74
C GLU A 55 0.14 -3.81 -0.19
N PRO A 56 -0.75 -2.93 -0.71
CA PRO A 56 -1.78 -3.34 -1.67
C PRO A 56 -1.21 -4.02 -2.92
N LEU A 57 -0.01 -3.61 -3.36
CA LEU A 57 0.68 -4.18 -4.53
C LEU A 57 1.49 -5.46 -4.23
N HIS A 58 1.33 -6.09 -3.07
CA HIS A 58 2.06 -7.32 -2.75
C HIS A 58 1.37 -8.56 -3.36
N LEU A 59 1.91 -9.10 -4.44
CA LEU A 59 1.32 -10.20 -5.21
C LEU A 59 0.98 -11.46 -4.41
N ARG A 60 1.74 -11.79 -3.35
CA ARG A 60 1.39 -12.93 -2.49
C ARG A 60 0.21 -12.64 -1.55
N HIS A 61 -0.01 -11.38 -1.20
CA HIS A 61 -1.11 -10.99 -0.32
C HIS A 61 -2.39 -10.72 -1.11
N ASN A 62 -2.25 -10.14 -2.31
CA ASN A 62 -3.35 -9.78 -3.20
C ASN A 62 -3.08 -10.35 -4.61
N PRO A 63 -3.15 -11.68 -4.83
CA PRO A 63 -2.84 -12.30 -6.11
C PRO A 63 -3.75 -11.83 -7.26
N GLU A 64 -4.95 -11.34 -6.96
CA GLU A 64 -5.91 -10.80 -7.93
C GLU A 64 -5.38 -9.62 -8.73
N ILE A 65 -4.39 -8.87 -8.23
CA ILE A 65 -3.85 -7.72 -8.96
C ILE A 65 -3.01 -8.16 -10.16
N ALA A 66 -2.56 -9.42 -10.20
CA ALA A 66 -1.82 -9.96 -11.35
C ALA A 66 -2.68 -9.95 -12.62
N SER A 67 -4.01 -10.12 -12.52
CA SER A 67 -4.89 -10.04 -13.69
C SER A 67 -5.04 -8.62 -14.25
N LEU A 68 -4.62 -7.60 -13.49
CA LEU A 68 -4.54 -6.19 -13.93
C LEU A 68 -3.16 -5.84 -14.50
N GLY A 69 -2.28 -6.85 -14.64
CA GLY A 69 -0.92 -6.68 -15.15
C GLY A 69 0.05 -6.05 -14.14
N PHE A 70 -0.21 -6.17 -12.84
CA PHE A 70 0.79 -5.84 -11.82
C PHE A 70 1.79 -6.98 -11.64
N GLU A 71 3.06 -6.61 -11.62
CA GLU A 71 4.22 -7.45 -11.31
C GLU A 71 4.90 -6.99 -10.00
N TRP A 72 5.93 -7.73 -9.54
CA TRP A 72 6.62 -7.42 -8.29
C TRP A 72 7.23 -6.01 -8.28
N GLU A 73 7.74 -5.52 -9.40
CA GLU A 73 8.23 -4.14 -9.56
C GLU A 73 7.65 -3.57 -10.86
N THR A 74 6.36 -3.25 -10.83
CA THR A 74 5.65 -2.74 -12.01
C THR A 74 6.18 -1.34 -12.37
N TYR A 75 6.77 -1.20 -13.55
CA TYR A 75 7.09 0.10 -14.14
C TYR A 75 5.95 0.55 -15.05
N VAL A 76 5.54 1.81 -14.91
CA VAL A 76 4.61 2.44 -15.84
C VAL A 76 5.24 3.75 -16.32
N PRO A 77 5.39 3.96 -17.63
CA PRO A 77 5.92 5.22 -18.13
C PRO A 77 5.07 6.42 -17.70
N PRO A 78 5.71 7.57 -17.42
CA PRO A 78 5.07 8.84 -17.08
C PRO A 78 3.75 9.19 -17.75
N ASP A 79 3.71 9.01 -19.06
CA ASP A 79 2.65 9.49 -19.95
C ASP A 79 1.83 8.32 -20.52
N ALA A 80 2.05 7.10 -20.02
CA ALA A 80 1.28 5.94 -20.43
C ALA A 80 -0.16 6.03 -19.94
N SER A 81 -1.10 5.57 -20.78
CA SER A 81 -2.49 5.36 -20.37
C SER A 81 -2.66 3.91 -19.94
N ASP A 82 -3.03 3.70 -18.67
CA ASP A 82 -3.35 2.39 -18.11
C ASP A 82 -4.55 2.53 -17.15
N PRO A 83 -5.78 2.51 -17.69
CA PRO A 83 -6.98 2.80 -16.91
C PRO A 83 -7.22 1.75 -15.82
N ASP A 84 -6.89 0.48 -16.05
CA ASP A 84 -7.11 -0.60 -15.11
C ASP A 84 -6.23 -0.45 -13.86
N LYS A 85 -4.92 -0.18 -14.05
CA LYS A 85 -4.01 0.08 -12.93
C LYS A 85 -4.37 1.37 -12.22
N PHE A 86 -4.81 2.40 -12.95
CA PHE A 86 -5.20 3.68 -12.37
C PHE A 86 -6.45 3.52 -11.50
N GLU A 87 -7.49 2.85 -12.01
CA GLU A 87 -8.72 2.58 -11.28
C GLU A 87 -8.43 1.80 -10.00
N TYR A 88 -7.61 0.74 -10.07
CA TYR A 88 -7.22 -0.02 -8.89
C TYR A 88 -6.52 0.84 -7.83
N LEU A 89 -5.49 1.60 -8.22
CA LEU A 89 -4.74 2.45 -7.27
C LEU A 89 -5.62 3.57 -6.71
N SER A 90 -6.46 4.16 -7.56
CA SER A 90 -7.44 5.17 -7.18
C SER A 90 -8.41 4.62 -6.13
N ASP A 91 -8.94 3.42 -6.35
CA ASP A 91 -9.83 2.77 -5.40
C ASP A 91 -9.15 2.44 -4.08
N VAL A 92 -7.89 2.04 -4.10
CA VAL A 92 -7.11 1.79 -2.87
C VAL A 92 -6.97 3.07 -2.04
N VAL A 93 -6.52 4.18 -2.63
CA VAL A 93 -6.25 5.42 -1.87
C VAL A 93 -7.51 6.21 -1.54
N ASN A 94 -8.62 5.98 -2.24
CA ASN A 94 -9.95 6.46 -1.88
C ASN A 94 -10.65 5.56 -0.85
N GLY A 95 -10.05 4.43 -0.45
CA GLY A 95 -10.66 3.48 0.48
C GLY A 95 -11.82 2.67 -0.09
N ARG A 96 -12.00 2.66 -1.42
CA ARG A 96 -13.01 1.85 -2.13
C ARG A 96 -12.57 0.39 -2.29
N ASN A 97 -11.27 0.13 -2.27
CA ASN A 97 -10.71 -1.22 -2.24
C ASN A 97 -10.03 -1.49 -0.89
N ILE A 98 -10.84 -1.78 0.13
CA ILE A 98 -10.37 -2.19 1.47
C ILE A 98 -10.79 -3.62 1.79
N SER A 99 -9.87 -4.37 2.38
CA SER A 99 -10.09 -5.74 2.84
C SER A 99 -9.18 -6.05 4.02
N SER A 100 -9.49 -7.12 4.76
CA SER A 100 -8.66 -7.64 5.84
C SER A 100 -7.26 -8.11 5.39
N ARG A 101 -6.99 -8.17 4.07
CA ARG A 101 -5.65 -8.46 3.53
C ARG A 101 -4.73 -7.26 3.57
N ILE A 102 -5.28 -6.07 3.37
CA ILE A 102 -4.49 -4.83 3.29
C ILE A 102 -4.65 -3.97 4.52
N VAL A 103 -5.79 -4.01 5.22
CA VAL A 103 -5.95 -3.26 6.47
C VAL A 103 -5.00 -3.87 7.51
N SER A 104 -4.08 -3.05 8.02
CA SER A 104 -3.18 -3.47 9.09
C SER A 104 -4.00 -3.85 10.32
N SER A 105 -3.69 -4.98 10.96
CA SER A 105 -4.22 -5.29 12.29
C SER A 105 -3.47 -4.58 13.42
N LYS A 106 -2.30 -3.99 13.11
CA LYS A 106 -1.50 -3.22 14.06
C LYS A 106 -2.00 -1.79 14.12
N HIS A 107 -2.05 -1.23 15.34
CA HIS A 107 -2.45 0.14 15.63
C HIS A 107 -3.88 0.51 15.18
N VAL A 108 -4.74 -0.50 14.97
CA VAL A 108 -6.15 -0.26 14.67
C VAL A 108 -6.96 -0.34 15.95
N HIS A 109 -7.52 0.80 16.35
CA HIS A 109 -8.45 0.91 17.45
C HIS A 109 -9.86 1.14 16.93
N TRP A 110 -10.87 0.68 17.67
CA TRP A 110 -12.27 0.92 17.32
C TRP A 110 -12.59 2.42 17.17
N SER A 111 -11.91 3.26 17.95
CA SER A 111 -12.00 4.72 17.87
C SER A 111 -11.57 5.30 16.52
N ASP A 112 -10.66 4.63 15.79
CA ASP A 112 -10.17 5.12 14.51
C ASP A 112 -11.23 5.02 13.41
N PHE A 113 -12.14 4.04 13.50
CA PHE A 113 -13.27 3.93 12.60
C PHE A 113 -14.35 4.97 12.89
N ARG A 114 -14.54 5.32 14.17
CA ARG A 114 -15.52 6.32 14.60
C ARG A 114 -15.04 7.75 14.31
N ASN A 115 -13.77 8.03 14.54
CA ASN A 115 -13.15 9.35 14.34
C ASN A 115 -12.25 9.33 13.11
N PHE A 116 -12.69 8.67 12.03
CA PHE A 116 -11.88 8.47 10.85
C PHE A 116 -11.49 9.79 10.19
N ARG A 117 -10.20 9.93 9.89
CA ARG A 117 -9.59 11.10 9.26
C ARG A 117 -9.01 10.78 7.89
N GLY A 118 -8.35 9.63 7.75
CA GLY A 118 -7.78 9.24 6.47
C GLY A 118 -6.97 7.96 6.49
N PHE A 119 -6.44 7.61 5.33
CA PHE A 119 -5.63 6.41 5.15
C PHE A 119 -4.13 6.73 5.18
N VAL A 120 -3.36 5.78 5.70
CA VAL A 120 -1.91 5.70 5.46
C VAL A 120 -1.67 4.51 4.54
N VAL A 121 -1.42 4.76 3.26
CA VAL A 121 -1.24 3.69 2.27
C VAL A 121 0.25 3.45 2.06
N LYS A 122 0.72 2.30 2.53
CA LYS A 122 2.13 1.93 2.52
C LYS A 122 2.44 0.98 1.36
N PHE A 123 3.35 1.40 0.48
CA PHE A 123 3.85 0.61 -0.65
C PHE A 123 5.34 0.30 -0.50
N THR A 124 5.71 -0.95 -0.80
CA THR A 124 7.11 -1.35 -1.02
C THR A 124 7.45 -1.60 -2.48
N ARG A 125 6.42 -1.70 -3.33
CA ARG A 125 6.46 -2.15 -4.73
C ARG A 125 5.88 -1.13 -5.73
N ALA A 126 5.61 0.09 -5.27
CA ALA A 126 5.08 1.14 -6.13
C ALA A 126 6.18 2.04 -6.73
N ASN A 127 7.45 1.85 -6.35
CA ASN A 127 8.52 2.82 -6.60
C ASN A 127 8.67 3.18 -8.08
N MET A 128 8.52 2.19 -8.97
CA MET A 128 8.69 2.35 -10.42
C MET A 128 7.46 2.94 -11.13
N LEU A 129 6.25 2.79 -10.58
CA LEU A 129 5.02 3.39 -11.13
C LEU A 129 4.59 4.68 -10.42
N LEU A 130 5.25 5.04 -9.32
CA LEU A 130 4.80 6.12 -8.44
C LEU A 130 4.72 7.45 -9.17
N GLY A 131 5.71 7.77 -10.01
CA GLY A 131 5.72 9.00 -10.79
C GLY A 131 4.57 9.07 -11.80
N TRP A 132 4.22 7.95 -12.43
CA TRP A 132 3.05 7.87 -13.33
C TRP A 132 1.74 8.08 -12.55
N PHE A 133 1.59 7.44 -11.39
CA PHE A 133 0.37 7.56 -10.59
C PHE A 133 0.18 8.98 -10.03
N LEU A 134 1.22 9.59 -9.46
CA LEU A 134 1.15 10.92 -8.83
C LEU A 134 0.95 12.06 -9.84
N ARG A 135 1.27 11.86 -11.13
CA ARG A 135 0.93 12.82 -12.19
C ARG A 135 -0.58 12.91 -12.42
N GLN A 136 -1.28 11.79 -12.32
CA GLN A 136 -2.72 11.70 -12.56
C GLN A 136 -3.51 12.05 -11.30
N MET A 137 -3.00 11.65 -10.13
CA MET A 137 -3.63 11.95 -8.85
C MET A 137 -2.58 12.38 -7.82
N PRO A 138 -2.34 13.69 -7.68
CA PRO A 138 -1.43 14.22 -6.68
C PRO A 138 -1.92 13.89 -5.26
N LEU A 139 -1.04 13.28 -4.46
CA LEU A 139 -1.32 12.89 -3.08
C LEU A 139 -0.20 13.35 -2.16
N ARG A 140 -0.51 13.53 -0.87
CA ARG A 140 0.50 13.74 0.17
C ARG A 140 1.37 12.49 0.24
N THR A 141 2.60 12.59 -0.25
CA THR A 141 3.46 11.43 -0.46
C THR A 141 4.78 11.56 0.29
N LEU A 142 5.14 10.51 1.01
CA LEU A 142 6.42 10.31 1.66
C LEU A 142 7.17 9.19 0.90
N PHE A 143 8.15 9.57 0.10
CA PHE A 143 9.05 8.63 -0.57
C PHE A 143 10.34 8.48 0.24
N MET A 144 10.57 7.30 0.80
CA MET A 144 11.72 7.03 1.67
C MET A 144 12.84 6.35 0.90
N ILE A 145 14.01 6.99 0.91
CA ILE A 145 15.26 6.43 0.41
C ILE A 145 16.16 6.10 1.60
N ARG A 146 16.71 4.89 1.61
CA ARG A 146 17.72 4.45 2.56
C ARG A 146 18.96 4.02 1.79
N HIS A 147 20.14 4.19 2.38
CA HIS A 147 21.42 3.81 1.78
C HIS A 147 21.36 2.40 1.14
N PRO A 148 21.68 2.24 -0.15
CA PRO A 148 21.41 1.01 -0.88
C PRO A 148 22.13 -0.21 -0.29
N CYS A 149 23.40 -0.07 0.12
CA CYS A 149 24.12 -1.17 0.77
C CYS A 149 23.47 -1.60 2.10
N ALA A 150 22.85 -0.68 2.83
CA ALA A 150 22.15 -1.02 4.07
C ALA A 150 20.84 -1.75 3.81
N VAL A 151 20.13 -1.37 2.74
CA VAL A 151 18.93 -2.07 2.28
C VAL A 151 19.28 -3.49 1.85
N VAL A 152 20.26 -3.64 0.96
CA VAL A 152 20.71 -4.96 0.47
C VAL A 152 21.21 -5.84 1.61
N LEU A 153 22.05 -5.31 2.52
CA LEU A 153 22.49 -6.07 3.69
C LEU A 153 21.32 -6.52 4.57
N SER A 154 20.31 -5.66 4.76
CA SER A 154 19.10 -6.00 5.52
C SER A 154 18.24 -7.06 4.82
N GLN A 155 18.18 -7.02 3.48
CA GLN A 155 17.51 -8.02 2.65
C GLN A 155 18.20 -9.38 2.76
N LEU A 156 19.52 -9.44 2.56
CA LEU A 156 20.31 -10.67 2.66
C LEU A 156 20.22 -11.36 4.04
N ARG A 157 19.93 -10.60 5.11
CA ARG A 157 19.74 -11.14 6.47
C ARG A 157 18.30 -11.57 6.76
N HIS A 158 17.36 -11.35 5.85
CA HIS A 158 15.94 -11.55 6.09
C HIS A 158 15.38 -12.68 5.25
N ARG A 159 14.79 -13.68 5.91
CA ARG A 159 14.33 -14.94 5.29
C ARG A 159 13.46 -14.81 4.03
N ALA A 160 12.66 -13.75 3.94
CA ALA A 160 11.84 -13.50 2.75
C ALA A 160 12.64 -13.27 1.46
N TRP A 161 13.95 -13.03 1.55
CA TRP A 161 14.89 -12.87 0.42
C TRP A 161 15.81 -14.09 0.22
N ASP A 162 15.72 -15.15 1.04
CA ASP A 162 16.61 -16.33 0.96
C ASP A 162 16.53 -17.06 -0.40
N GLY A 163 15.36 -17.02 -1.04
CA GLY A 163 15.14 -17.62 -2.36
C GLY A 163 15.58 -16.74 -3.53
N MET A 164 16.19 -15.57 -3.29
CA MET A 164 16.63 -14.69 -4.35
C MET A 164 18.11 -14.89 -4.67
N THR A 165 18.31 -15.51 -5.82
CA THR A 165 19.59 -15.63 -6.51
C THR A 165 19.65 -14.60 -7.64
N LYS A 166 20.83 -14.42 -8.25
CA LYS A 166 20.98 -13.57 -9.44
C LYS A 166 20.08 -14.07 -10.57
N GLU A 167 19.92 -15.38 -10.68
CA GLU A 167 19.17 -16.07 -11.71
C GLU A 167 17.65 -16.03 -11.48
N SER A 168 17.23 -15.88 -10.22
CA SER A 168 15.81 -15.88 -9.84
C SER A 168 15.26 -14.48 -9.54
N TRP A 169 16.04 -13.43 -9.84
CA TRP A 169 15.57 -12.05 -9.67
C TRP A 169 14.51 -11.75 -10.73
N PRO A 170 13.29 -11.30 -10.36
CA PRO A 170 12.31 -10.84 -11.33
C PRO A 170 12.84 -9.54 -11.95
N LEU A 171 13.32 -9.62 -13.18
CA LEU A 171 13.57 -8.47 -14.06
C LEU A 171 12.26 -8.08 -14.73
#